data_AF-A0A271LST9-F1
#
_entry.id   AF-A0A271LST9-F1
#
_cell.length_a   1.000
_cell.length_b   1.000
_cell.length_c   1.000
_cell.angle_alpha   90.00
_cell.angle_beta   90.00
_cell.angle_gamma   90.00
#
_symmetry.space_group_name_H-M   'P 1'
#
loop_
_entity.id
_entity.type
_entity.pdbx_description
1 polymer ?
#
loop_
_entity_poly.entity_id
_entity_poly.type
_entity_poly.pdbx_seq_one_letter_code
_entity_poly.pdbx_strand_id
1 'polypeptide(L)'
;MPSDLKMNQRVFGGGHHSGRIARPLWTAIKRGALGRCPHCGEGKLFRAFVKTVDKCDHCGEELHHHRADDLPAYLVVVIVGHIVLGAFMGVEATSTLSTWQHIAIWVPLTILLAVVLLQPVKGAVIGLQWAFYMHGFGGEEDLIESHPEA
;
A
#
# COMPACT_ATOMS: atom_id res chain seq x y z
N MET A 1 -1.94 -52.06 -3.06
CA MET A 1 -1.53 -50.80 -3.72
C MET A 1 -2.31 -49.69 -3.01
N PRO A 2 -1.72 -48.91 -2.09
CA PRO A 2 -2.46 -47.84 -1.45
C PRO A 2 -2.44 -46.61 -2.36
N SER A 3 -3.64 -46.26 -2.80
CA SER A 3 -4.02 -44.99 -3.39
C SER A 3 -3.96 -43.88 -2.34
N ASP A 4 -3.81 -42.64 -2.84
CA ASP A 4 -4.15 -41.40 -2.14
C ASP A 4 -3.21 -40.89 -1.05
N LEU A 5 -1.96 -40.61 -1.46
CA LEU A 5 -1.22 -39.48 -0.91
C LEU A 5 -1.17 -38.40 -2.00
N LYS A 6 -2.27 -37.64 -2.15
CA LYS A 6 -2.20 -36.32 -2.80
C LYS A 6 -1.36 -35.44 -1.90
N MET A 7 -0.06 -35.44 -2.19
CA MET A 7 0.95 -34.58 -1.60
C MET A 7 0.48 -33.14 -1.79
N ASN A 8 -0.03 -32.55 -0.71
CA ASN A 8 -0.54 -31.19 -0.66
C ASN A 8 0.69 -30.27 -0.79
N GLN A 9 1.09 -30.00 -2.04
CA GLN A 9 2.28 -29.24 -2.37
C GLN A 9 2.03 -27.78 -1.99
N ARG A 10 2.24 -27.46 -0.70
CA ARG A 10 2.29 -26.08 -0.24
C ARG A 10 3.59 -25.47 -0.75
N VAL A 11 3.51 -24.82 -1.90
CA VAL A 11 4.63 -24.09 -2.50
C VAL A 11 4.84 -22.81 -1.68
N PHE A 12 5.74 -22.89 -0.70
CA PHE A 12 6.22 -21.72 0.03
C PHE A 12 7.45 -21.15 -0.69
N GLY A 13 7.32 -19.94 -1.23
CA GLY A 13 8.40 -19.16 -1.86
C GLY A 13 8.48 -19.32 -3.39
N GLY A 14 8.00 -18.34 -4.15
CA GLY A 14 8.19 -18.25 -5.62
C GLY A 14 7.01 -17.57 -6.32
N GLY A 15 7.25 -16.85 -7.42
CA GLY A 15 6.30 -15.95 -8.12
C GLY A 15 4.94 -16.52 -8.59
N HIS A 16 4.60 -17.75 -8.25
CA HIS A 16 3.34 -18.45 -8.53
C HIS A 16 2.75 -19.09 -7.25
N HIS A 17 2.54 -18.30 -6.20
CA HIS A 17 2.05 -18.78 -4.90
C HIS A 17 0.59 -19.26 -4.87
N SER A 18 -0.24 -18.90 -5.84
CA SER A 18 -1.69 -19.17 -5.81
C SER A 18 -2.19 -20.06 -6.94
N GLY A 19 -1.30 -20.53 -7.83
CA GLY A 19 -1.72 -21.17 -9.09
C GLY A 19 -2.44 -20.21 -10.07
N ARG A 20 -2.56 -18.92 -9.73
CA ARG A 20 -3.16 -17.88 -10.56
C ARG A 20 -2.13 -17.24 -11.48
N ILE A 21 -2.62 -16.60 -12.54
CA ILE A 21 -1.80 -15.83 -13.48
C ILE A 21 -1.12 -14.69 -12.73
N ALA A 22 0.20 -14.59 -12.81
CA ALA A 22 0.95 -13.52 -12.15
C ALA A 22 0.57 -12.15 -12.73
N ARG A 23 0.20 -11.20 -11.86
CA ARG A 23 -0.06 -9.79 -12.23
C ARG A 23 1.23 -8.97 -12.19
N PRO A 24 1.41 -7.95 -13.05
CA PRO A 24 2.64 -7.16 -13.10
C PRO A 24 2.76 -6.25 -11.86
N LEU A 25 3.49 -6.73 -10.85
CA LEU A 25 3.64 -6.09 -9.53
C LEU A 25 4.04 -4.60 -9.61
N TRP A 26 5.17 -4.31 -10.24
CA TRP A 26 5.70 -2.95 -10.29
C TRP A 26 4.78 -1.99 -11.05
N THR A 27 4.14 -2.47 -12.11
CA THR A 27 3.16 -1.69 -12.88
C THR A 27 1.94 -1.36 -12.03
N ALA A 28 1.43 -2.33 -11.26
CA ALA A 28 0.29 -2.13 -10.38
C ALA A 28 0.62 -1.13 -9.26
N ILE A 29 1.77 -1.27 -8.59
CA ILE A 29 2.24 -0.35 -7.56
C ILE A 29 2.37 1.07 -8.12
N LYS A 30 3.02 1.23 -9.29
CA LYS A 30 3.22 2.54 -9.93
C LYS A 30 1.89 3.20 -10.30
N ARG A 31 0.96 2.44 -10.91
CA ARG A 31 -0.38 2.94 -11.25
C ARG A 31 -1.14 3.37 -10.00
N GLY A 32 -1.12 2.53 -8.97
CA GLY A 32 -1.72 2.84 -7.68
C GLY A 32 -1.14 4.12 -7.07
N ALA A 33 0.19 4.27 -7.05
CA ALA A 33 0.87 5.46 -6.55
C ALA A 33 0.49 6.75 -7.30
N LEU A 34 0.19 6.62 -8.61
CA LEU A 34 -0.30 7.73 -9.43
C LEU A 34 -1.83 7.97 -9.29
N GLY A 35 -2.50 7.27 -8.37
CA GLY A 35 -3.94 7.39 -8.16
C GLY A 35 -4.78 6.77 -9.29
N ARG A 36 -4.21 5.83 -10.04
CA ARG A 36 -4.86 5.14 -11.17
C ARG A 36 -5.17 3.69 -10.84
N CYS A 37 -6.17 3.15 -11.54
CA CYS A 37 -6.56 1.75 -11.42
C CYS A 37 -5.33 0.84 -11.67
N PRO A 38 -5.01 -0.11 -10.76
CA PRO A 38 -3.84 -0.99 -10.93
C PRO A 38 -4.00 -1.93 -12.15
N HIS A 39 -5.24 -2.33 -12.46
CA HIS A 39 -5.57 -3.21 -13.58
C HIS A 39 -5.42 -2.53 -14.95
N CYS A 40 -6.15 -1.44 -15.22
CA CYS A 40 -6.14 -0.79 -16.54
C CYS A 40 -5.18 0.42 -16.64
N GLY A 41 -4.91 1.13 -15.54
CA GLY A 41 -4.09 2.34 -15.54
C GLY A 41 -4.80 3.65 -15.94
N GLU A 42 -6.05 3.58 -16.41
CA GLU A 42 -6.78 4.75 -16.91
C GLU A 42 -7.77 5.32 -15.88
N GLY A 43 -8.57 4.45 -15.26
CA GLY A 43 -9.56 4.83 -14.26
C GLY A 43 -8.95 5.44 -13.00
N LYS A 44 -9.73 6.24 -12.28
CA LYS A 44 -9.32 6.82 -10.99
C LYS A 44 -9.40 5.76 -9.89
N LEU A 45 -8.40 5.72 -9.02
CA LEU A 45 -8.41 4.87 -7.83
C LEU A 45 -9.14 5.53 -6.64
N PHE A 46 -9.11 6.87 -6.57
CA PHE A 46 -9.64 7.63 -5.46
C PHE A 46 -10.76 8.57 -5.91
N ARG A 47 -11.87 8.57 -5.16
CA ARG A 47 -12.96 9.57 -5.31
C ARG A 47 -12.68 10.87 -4.57
N ALA A 48 -11.99 10.80 -3.43
CA ALA A 48 -11.66 11.96 -2.61
C ALA A 48 -10.44 11.68 -1.73
N PHE A 49 -9.34 12.38 -1.94
CA PHE A 49 -8.07 12.22 -1.22
C PHE A 49 -7.69 10.73 -1.02
N VAL A 50 -7.95 10.14 0.15
CA VAL A 50 -7.67 8.71 0.46
C VAL A 50 -8.87 7.76 0.38
N LYS A 51 -10.04 8.26 0.02
CA LYS A 51 -11.26 7.46 -0.20
C LYS A 51 -11.20 6.84 -1.58
N THR A 52 -11.15 5.51 -1.64
CA THR A 52 -11.15 4.74 -2.89
C THR A 52 -12.51 4.76 -3.56
N VAL A 53 -12.54 4.47 -4.86
CA VAL A 53 -13.77 4.11 -5.58
C VAL A 53 -14.09 2.63 -5.34
N ASP A 54 -15.36 2.26 -5.39
CA ASP A 54 -15.76 0.87 -5.18
C ASP A 54 -15.47 -0.01 -6.42
N LYS A 55 -15.56 0.61 -7.60
CA LYS A 55 -15.31 -0.01 -8.91
C LYS A 55 -14.62 0.98 -9.84
N CYS A 56 -13.77 0.48 -10.73
CA CYS A 56 -13.16 1.28 -11.79
C CYS A 56 -14.18 1.58 -12.90
N ASP A 57 -14.36 2.87 -13.23
CA ASP A 57 -15.30 3.30 -14.29
C ASP A 57 -14.91 2.83 -15.71
N HIS A 58 -13.64 2.48 -15.94
CA HIS A 58 -13.13 2.10 -17.27
C HIS A 58 -13.13 0.58 -17.51
N CYS A 59 -12.53 -0.20 -16.61
CA CYS A 59 -12.41 -1.66 -16.78
C CYS A 59 -13.36 -2.47 -15.89
N GLY A 60 -14.09 -1.81 -14.98
CA GLY A 60 -14.99 -2.50 -14.07
C GLY A 60 -14.32 -3.32 -12.96
N GLU A 61 -13.02 -3.14 -12.72
CA GLU A 61 -12.34 -3.81 -11.59
C GLU A 61 -12.97 -3.38 -10.26
N GLU A 62 -13.27 -4.34 -9.39
CA GLU A 62 -13.75 -4.07 -8.03
C GLU A 62 -12.58 -3.68 -7.13
N LEU A 63 -12.63 -2.46 -6.59
CA LEU A 63 -11.55 -1.86 -5.81
C LEU A 63 -11.90 -1.68 -4.32
N HIS A 64 -13.13 -2.01 -3.92
CA HIS A 64 -13.60 -1.92 -2.53
C HIS A 64 -12.97 -2.97 -1.59
N HIS A 65 -12.43 -4.06 -2.14
CA HIS A 65 -11.79 -5.17 -1.41
C HIS A 65 -10.55 -4.77 -0.60
N HIS A 66 -9.89 -3.66 -0.97
CA HIS A 66 -8.66 -3.22 -0.30
C HIS A 66 -8.83 -3.05 1.22
N ARG A 67 -7.81 -3.47 1.98
CA ARG A 67 -7.70 -3.27 3.43
C ARG A 67 -6.41 -2.51 3.73
N ALA A 68 -6.25 -1.36 3.08
CA ALA A 68 -5.02 -0.56 3.09
C ALA A 68 -5.16 0.68 3.97
N ASP A 69 -5.44 0.49 5.26
CA ASP A 69 -5.72 1.61 6.18
C ASP A 69 -4.54 1.90 7.13
N ASP A 70 -3.92 0.89 7.75
CA ASP A 70 -2.82 1.11 8.70
C ASP A 70 -1.43 1.15 8.04
N LEU A 71 -1.13 0.19 7.15
CA LEU A 71 0.18 0.08 6.51
C LEU A 71 0.63 1.37 5.81
N PRO A 72 -0.23 2.08 5.05
CA PRO A 72 0.19 3.34 4.42
C PRO A 72 0.68 4.40 5.41
N ALA A 73 0.03 4.53 6.56
CA ALA A 73 0.42 5.52 7.56
C ALA A 73 1.80 5.23 8.15
N TYR A 74 2.09 3.97 8.49
CA TYR A 74 3.41 3.56 8.97
C TYR A 74 4.51 3.83 7.94
N LEU A 75 4.27 3.49 6.66
CA LEU A 75 5.23 3.75 5.59
C LEU A 75 5.50 5.25 5.40
N VAL A 76 4.46 6.08 5.47
CA VAL A 76 4.62 7.54 5.41
C VAL A 76 5.47 8.04 6.57
N VAL A 77 5.21 7.60 7.81
CA VAL A 77 6.01 8.01 8.99
C VAL A 77 7.47 7.63 8.84
N VAL A 78 7.76 6.41 8.35
CA VAL A 78 9.14 5.97 8.10
C VAL A 78 9.82 6.86 7.07
N ILE A 79 9.17 7.13 5.94
CA ILE A 79 9.74 7.97 4.87
C ILE A 79 9.98 9.40 5.36
N VAL A 80 8.95 10.02 5.94
CA VAL A 80 9.01 11.40 6.42
C VAL A 80 10.04 11.54 7.54
N GLY A 81 10.09 10.59 8.46
CA GLY A 81 11.05 10.56 9.56
C GLY A 81 12.48 10.57 9.05
N HIS A 82 12.83 9.74 8.07
CA HIS A 82 14.19 9.70 7.51
C HIS A 82 14.55 11.00 6.77
N ILE A 83 13.61 11.57 6.02
CA ILE A 83 13.83 12.84 5.29
C ILE A 83 14.04 13.98 6.29
N VAL A 84 13.11 14.15 7.22
CA VAL A 84 13.11 15.27 8.18
C VAL A 84 14.26 15.15 9.16
N LEU A 85 14.52 13.97 9.71
CA LEU A 85 15.62 13.77 10.66
C LEU A 85 16.99 13.96 9.98
N GLY A 86 17.18 13.41 8.78
CA GLY A 86 18.42 13.60 8.03
C GLY A 86 18.67 15.07 7.68
N ALA A 87 17.63 15.77 7.21
CA ALA A 87 17.72 17.20 6.93
C ALA A 87 17.94 18.04 8.19
N PHE A 88 17.25 17.71 9.30
CA PHE A 88 17.43 18.35 10.59
C PHE A 88 18.88 18.26 11.07
N MET A 89 19.44 17.04 11.10
CA MET A 89 20.82 16.82 11.52
C MET A 89 21.82 17.54 10.61
N GLY A 90 21.58 17.56 9.30
CA GLY A 90 22.43 18.29 8.35
C GLY A 90 22.43 19.81 8.57
N VAL A 91 21.27 20.39 8.86
CA VAL A 91 21.14 21.82 9.18
C VAL A 91 21.79 22.14 10.52
N GLU A 92 21.54 21.33 11.55
CA GLU A 92 22.12 21.51 12.89
C GLU A 92 23.66 21.44 12.88
N ALA A 93 24.23 20.57 12.03
CA ALA A 93 25.67 20.43 11.89
C ALA A 93 26.35 21.62 11.18
N THR A 94 25.61 22.42 10.42
CA THR A 94 26.15 23.47 9.55
C THR A 94 25.72 24.88 9.92
N SER A 95 24.63 25.02 10.68
CA SER A 95 23.95 26.28 10.94
C SER A 95 23.49 26.37 12.39
N THR A 96 23.53 27.57 12.96
CA THR A 96 22.99 27.86 14.29
C THR A 96 21.60 28.49 14.15
N LEU A 97 20.58 27.65 14.04
CA LEU A 97 19.19 28.11 14.05
C LEU A 97 18.67 28.22 15.49
N SER A 98 17.84 29.23 15.73
CA SER A 98 17.08 29.33 16.98
C SER A 98 15.97 28.27 17.02
N THR A 99 15.53 27.89 18.22
CA THR A 99 14.45 26.91 18.42
C THR A 99 13.18 27.27 17.65
N TRP A 100 12.83 28.55 17.56
CA TRP A 100 11.65 28.98 16.82
C TRP A 100 11.79 28.75 15.31
N GLN A 101 12.97 28.99 14.74
CA GLN A 101 13.22 28.73 13.32
C GLN A 101 13.10 27.24 13.00
N HIS A 102 13.58 26.36 13.87
CA HIS A 102 13.38 24.92 13.71
C HIS A 102 11.90 24.54 13.69
N ILE A 103 11.11 25.02 14.65
CA ILE A 103 9.67 24.74 14.70
C ILE A 103 9.00 25.27 13.42
N ALA A 104 9.30 26.50 13.02
CA ALA A 104 8.73 27.15 11.85
C ALA A 104 9.06 26.46 10.52
N ILE A 105 10.14 25.68 10.45
CA ILE A 105 10.54 24.93 9.24
C ILE A 105 10.04 23.49 9.32
N TRP A 106 10.42 22.77 10.36
CA TRP A 106 10.28 21.31 10.41
C TRP A 106 8.85 20.86 10.66
N VAL A 107 8.06 21.58 11.47
CA VAL A 107 6.65 21.24 11.70
C VAL A 107 5.83 21.35 10.41
N PRO A 108 5.79 22.50 9.70
CA PRO A 108 5.02 22.58 8.46
C PRO A 108 5.57 21.66 7.38
N LEU A 109 6.90 21.49 7.28
CA LEU A 109 7.49 20.56 6.32
C LEU A 109 7.04 19.11 6.57
N THR A 110 7.05 18.67 7.84
CA THR A 110 6.60 17.32 8.23
C THR A 110 5.14 17.11 7.88
N ILE A 111 4.27 18.07 8.20
CA ILE A 111 2.83 18.00 7.89
C ILE A 111 2.62 17.95 6.38
N LEU A 112 3.29 18.83 5.63
CA LEU A 112 3.21 18.88 4.16
C LEU A 112 3.60 17.54 3.54
N LEU A 113 4.77 17.01 3.92
CA LEU A 113 5.26 15.74 3.41
C LEU A 113 4.32 14.59 3.76
N ALA A 114 3.80 14.53 4.98
CA ALA A 114 2.85 13.51 5.40
C ALA A 114 1.57 13.53 4.55
N VAL A 115 0.97 14.71 4.35
CA VAL A 115 -0.25 14.87 3.54
C VAL A 115 -0.01 14.51 2.08
N VAL A 116 1.10 14.97 1.49
CA VAL A 116 1.45 14.69 0.09
C VAL A 116 1.73 13.21 -0.14
N LEU A 117 2.41 12.54 0.79
CA LEU A 117 2.77 11.12 0.65
C LEU A 117 1.63 10.16 0.97
N LEU A 118 0.61 10.59 1.73
CA LEU A 118 -0.50 9.73 2.16
C LEU A 118 -1.21 9.06 0.97
N GLN A 119 -1.60 9.86 -0.02
CA GLN A 119 -2.33 9.38 -1.19
C GLN A 119 -1.52 8.42 -2.08
N PRO A 120 -0.28 8.75 -2.51
CA PRO A 120 0.51 7.84 -3.35
C PRO A 120 0.91 6.56 -2.60
N VAL A 121 1.24 6.64 -1.30
CA VAL A 121 1.58 5.44 -0.53
C VAL A 121 0.36 4.53 -0.37
N LYS A 122 -0.82 5.07 -0.05
CA LYS A 122 -2.06 4.27 -0.01
C LYS A 122 -2.32 3.60 -1.35
N GLY A 123 -2.20 4.34 -2.44
CA GLY A 123 -2.42 3.80 -3.78
C GLY A 123 -1.42 2.69 -4.14
N ALA A 124 -0.15 2.87 -3.80
CA ALA A 124 0.89 1.86 -3.97
C ALA A 124 0.57 0.56 -3.23
N VAL A 125 0.10 0.66 -1.98
CA VAL A 125 -0.32 -0.50 -1.17
C VAL A 125 -1.53 -1.21 -1.78
N ILE A 126 -2.51 -0.46 -2.30
CA ILE A 126 -3.65 -1.08 -3.01
C ILE A 126 -3.17 -1.82 -4.26
N GLY A 127 -2.25 -1.22 -5.04
CA GLY A 127 -1.65 -1.88 -6.21
C GLY A 127 -0.88 -3.16 -5.87
N LEU A 128 -0.17 -3.14 -4.74
CA LEU A 128 0.50 -4.31 -4.16
C LEU A 128 -0.51 -5.41 -3.78
N GLN A 129 -1.56 -5.06 -3.05
CA GLN A 129 -2.65 -5.97 -2.67
C GLN A 129 -3.32 -6.59 -3.90
N TRP A 130 -3.58 -5.77 -4.92
CA TRP A 130 -4.16 -6.23 -6.18
C TRP A 130 -3.23 -7.20 -6.94
N ALA A 131 -1.94 -6.91 -7.00
CA ALA A 131 -0.98 -7.76 -7.71
C ALA A 131 -0.80 -9.14 -7.03
N PHE A 132 -0.91 -9.18 -5.70
CA PHE A 132 -0.78 -10.41 -4.91
C PHE A 132 -2.12 -11.08 -4.56
N TYR A 133 -3.24 -10.62 -5.11
CA TYR A 133 -4.56 -11.18 -4.84
C TYR A 133 -4.95 -11.20 -3.34
N MET A 134 -4.49 -10.21 -2.56
CA MET A 134 -4.77 -10.12 -1.12
C MET A 134 -6.15 -9.53 -0.84
N HIS A 135 -6.73 -9.85 0.33
CA HIS A 135 -7.93 -9.20 0.89
C HIS A 135 -9.13 -9.16 -0.07
N GLY A 136 -9.49 -10.28 -0.72
CA GLY A 136 -10.63 -10.33 -1.64
C GLY A 136 -10.35 -10.05 -3.11
N PHE A 137 -9.17 -9.48 -3.48
CA PHE A 137 -8.79 -9.36 -4.90
C PHE A 137 -8.62 -10.71 -5.62
N GLY A 138 -8.56 -11.80 -4.86
CA GLY A 138 -8.55 -13.20 -5.31
C GLY A 138 -9.92 -13.84 -5.54
N GLY A 139 -11.02 -13.17 -5.21
CA GLY A 139 -12.37 -13.76 -5.22
C GLY A 139 -12.65 -14.72 -4.06
N GLU A 140 -11.78 -14.74 -3.05
CA GLU A 140 -11.98 -15.45 -1.79
C GLU A 140 -12.50 -14.46 -0.75
N GLU A 141 -13.54 -14.81 0.00
CA GLU A 141 -13.99 -14.02 1.15
C GLU A 141 -13.08 -14.32 2.34
N ASP A 142 -12.55 -13.27 2.98
CA ASP A 142 -11.76 -13.39 4.21
C ASP A 142 -12.70 -13.81 5.36
N LEU A 143 -12.97 -15.12 5.48
CA LEU A 143 -13.73 -15.67 6.61
C LEU A 143 -12.87 -15.55 7.87
N ILE A 144 -13.40 -14.86 8.89
CA ILE A 144 -12.81 -14.88 10.23
C ILE A 144 -13.01 -16.30 10.75
N GLU A 145 -11.93 -17.08 10.78
CA GLU A 145 -11.92 -18.39 11.42
C GLU A 145 -12.16 -18.16 12.91
N SER A 146 -13.41 -18.30 13.35
CA SER A 146 -13.74 -18.24 14.77
C SER A 146 -13.12 -19.46 15.41
N HIS A 147 -12.04 -19.25 16.15
CA HIS A 147 -11.50 -20.30 17.02
C HIS A 147 -12.65 -20.81 17.92
N PRO A 148 -12.91 -22.13 17.96
CA PRO A 148 -14.10 -22.70 18.60
C PRO A 148 -14.14 -22.58 20.13
N GLU A 149 -13.28 -21.75 20.71
CA GLU A 149 -13.08 -21.55 22.15
C GLU A 149 -13.38 -20.13 22.66
N ALA A 150 -14.11 -19.32 21.88
CA ALA A 150 -14.60 -17.99 22.28
C ALA A 150 -16.06 -18.01 22.78
#